data_AF-A0A7S2VPH2-F1
#
_entry.id   AF-A0A7S2VPH2-F1
#
_cell.length_a   1.000
_cell.length_b   1.000
_cell.length_c   1.000
_cell.angle_alpha   90.00
_cell.angle_beta   90.00
_cell.angle_gamma   90.00
#
_symmetry.space_group_name_H-M   'P 1'
#
loop_
_entity.id
_entity.type
_entity.pdbx_description
1 polymer ?
#
loop_
_entity_poly.entity_id
_entity_poly.type
_entity_poly.pdbx_seq_one_letter_code
_entity_poly.pdbx_strand_id
1 'polypeptide(L)'
;MAVSLEDLSAKTNNQEAKVLSTTLNSAVGQLMNKGKSPKRKVMELDNRGSHFYLALFWAEALTKQTESPSLAGKFKAVAAQLKASEARILGELIAAEGRPAELGGYFRPDPFLASQAMRPSATFNSIVDALMAATGK
;
A
#
# COMPACT_ATOMS: atom_id res chain seq x y z
N MET A 1 5.65 2.37 -11.30
CA MET A 1 4.67 3.38 -10.83
C MET A 1 5.30 4.76 -10.70
N ALA A 2 6.41 4.95 -9.99
CA ALA A 2 6.99 6.28 -9.76
C ALA A 2 7.29 7.07 -11.05
N VAL A 3 7.95 6.46 -12.04
CA VAL A 3 8.25 7.11 -13.34
C VAL A 3 6.99 7.57 -14.09
N SER A 4 5.87 6.86 -13.96
CA SER A 4 4.61 7.29 -14.58
C SER A 4 4.03 8.53 -13.92
N LEU A 5 4.20 8.69 -12.60
CA LEU A 5 3.78 9.87 -11.86
C LEU A 5 4.72 11.06 -12.12
N GLU A 6 6.02 10.80 -12.31
CA GLU A 6 7.00 11.80 -12.74
C GLU A 6 6.67 12.33 -14.14
N ASP A 7 6.40 11.44 -15.08
CA ASP A 7 6.02 11.80 -16.45
C ASP A 7 4.71 12.60 -16.48
N LEU A 8 3.71 12.19 -15.69
CA LEU A 8 2.47 12.96 -15.53
C LEU A 8 2.76 14.37 -14.97
N SER A 9 3.55 14.46 -13.91
CA SER A 9 3.94 15.74 -13.32
C SER A 9 4.65 16.64 -14.35
N ALA A 10 5.60 16.09 -15.12
CA ALA A 10 6.32 16.82 -16.14
C ALA A 10 5.41 17.32 -17.28
N LYS A 11 4.47 16.48 -17.73
CA LYS A 11 3.56 16.81 -18.83
C LYS A 11 2.45 17.78 -18.45
N THR A 12 1.93 17.70 -17.22
CA THR A 12 0.77 18.50 -16.78
C THR A 12 1.13 19.57 -15.75
N ASN A 13 2.41 19.73 -15.42
CA ASN A 13 2.90 20.60 -14.34
C ASN A 13 2.19 20.34 -13.00
N ASN A 14 1.86 19.06 -12.73
CA ASN A 14 1.14 18.68 -11.50
C ASN A 14 2.15 18.47 -10.35
N GLN A 15 2.15 19.42 -9.42
CA GLN A 15 3.03 19.41 -8.25
C GLN A 15 2.68 18.30 -7.25
N GLU A 16 1.40 17.93 -7.10
CA GLU A 16 1.02 16.80 -6.24
C GLU A 16 1.53 15.46 -6.79
N ALA A 17 1.49 15.28 -8.12
CA ALA A 17 2.04 14.09 -8.77
C ALA A 17 3.56 13.97 -8.56
N LYS A 18 4.29 15.10 -8.54
CA LYS A 18 5.72 15.15 -8.21
C LYS A 18 6.00 14.70 -6.77
N VAL A 19 5.18 15.17 -5.83
CA VAL A 19 5.32 14.79 -4.42
C VAL A 19 5.03 13.30 -4.25
N LEU A 20 3.97 12.79 -4.89
CA LEU A 20 3.61 11.37 -4.88
C LEU A 20 4.72 10.49 -5.45
N SER A 21 5.33 10.87 -6.58
CA SER A 21 6.42 10.09 -7.18
C SER A 21 7.68 10.09 -6.31
N THR A 22 8.07 11.26 -5.81
CA THR A 22 9.28 11.43 -4.99
C THR A 22 9.17 10.63 -3.69
N THR A 23 8.02 10.71 -3.03
CA THR A 23 7.74 9.95 -1.80
C THR A 23 7.62 8.46 -2.06
N LEU A 24 7.09 8.05 -3.22
CA LEU A 24 7.03 6.64 -3.61
C LEU A 24 8.44 6.06 -3.85
N ASN A 25 9.34 6.78 -4.51
CA ASN A 25 10.74 6.38 -4.67
C ASN A 25 11.42 6.21 -3.31
N SER A 26 11.20 7.15 -2.38
CA SER A 26 11.71 7.04 -1.00
C SER A 26 11.18 5.79 -0.28
N ALA A 27 9.88 5.51 -0.41
CA ALA A 27 9.25 4.33 0.18
C ALA A 27 9.79 3.01 -0.39
N VAL A 28 10.02 2.93 -1.70
CA VAL A 28 10.66 1.77 -2.34
C VAL A 28 12.08 1.56 -1.79
N GLY A 29 12.88 2.61 -1.71
CA GLY A 29 14.22 2.54 -1.10
C GLY A 29 14.17 2.06 0.34
N GLN A 30 13.22 2.55 1.14
CA GLN A 30 13.03 2.10 2.52
C GLN A 30 12.59 0.63 2.63
N LEU A 31 11.72 0.17 1.73
CA LEU A 31 11.26 -1.21 1.65
C LEU A 31 12.43 -2.17 1.39
N MET A 32 13.30 -1.81 0.43
CA MET A 32 14.51 -2.57 0.11
C MET A 32 15.49 -2.58 1.29
N ASN A 33 15.78 -1.42 1.87
CA ASN A 33 16.72 -1.29 3.00
C ASN A 33 16.26 -2.05 4.24
N LYS A 34 14.95 -2.13 4.50
CA LYS A 34 14.38 -2.88 5.64
C LYS A 34 14.14 -4.36 5.34
N GLY A 35 14.51 -4.85 4.14
CA GLY A 35 14.34 -6.24 3.75
C GLY A 35 12.87 -6.69 3.76
N LYS A 36 11.93 -5.79 3.42
CA LYS A 36 10.48 -6.05 3.42
C LYS A 36 9.97 -6.53 2.06
N SER A 37 10.83 -7.19 1.30
CA SER A 37 10.47 -7.88 0.05
C SER A 37 9.83 -9.25 0.36
N PRO A 38 9.03 -9.79 -0.58
CA PRO A 38 8.44 -11.11 -0.42
C PRO A 38 9.51 -12.19 -0.21
N LYS A 39 9.26 -13.08 0.74
CA LYS A 39 10.05 -14.27 1.00
C LYS A 39 9.44 -15.48 0.31
N ARG A 40 10.18 -16.59 0.30
CA ARG A 40 9.85 -17.79 -0.49
C ARG A 40 9.13 -18.87 0.31
N LYS A 41 9.05 -18.75 1.63
CA LYS A 41 8.42 -19.75 2.50
C LYS A 41 7.01 -19.29 2.88
N VAL A 42 6.12 -20.27 3.05
CA VAL A 42 4.77 -20.05 3.59
C VAL A 42 4.88 -19.64 5.05
N MET A 43 3.95 -18.80 5.52
CA MET A 43 3.93 -18.15 6.83
C MET A 43 5.05 -17.12 7.01
N GLU A 44 5.64 -16.66 5.92
CA GLU A 44 6.57 -15.52 5.90
C GLU A 44 5.97 -14.37 5.08
N LEU A 45 6.61 -13.21 5.09
CA LEU A 45 6.13 -12.05 4.34
C LEU A 45 5.99 -12.36 2.85
N ASP A 46 4.80 -12.28 2.29
CA ASP A 46 4.52 -12.51 0.87
C ASP A 46 4.36 -11.19 0.07
N ASN A 47 3.78 -11.27 -1.13
CA ASN A 47 3.48 -10.10 -1.96
C ASN A 47 2.52 -9.10 -1.27
N ARG A 48 1.46 -9.58 -0.61
CA ARG A 48 0.48 -8.75 0.11
C ARG A 48 1.15 -8.05 1.30
N GLY A 49 2.02 -8.75 2.02
CA GLY A 49 2.84 -8.17 3.07
C GLY A 49 3.77 -7.06 2.57
N SER A 50 4.43 -7.27 1.43
CA SER A 50 5.27 -6.23 0.81
C SER A 50 4.47 -5.00 0.37
N HIS A 51 3.24 -5.19 -0.13
CA HIS A 51 2.34 -4.08 -0.48
C HIS A 51 1.92 -3.29 0.76
N PHE A 52 1.63 -3.95 1.88
CA PHE A 52 1.35 -3.26 3.14
C PHE A 52 2.54 -2.39 3.58
N TYR A 53 3.76 -2.93 3.54
CA TYR A 53 4.95 -2.15 3.92
C TYR A 53 5.22 -0.98 2.97
N LEU A 54 4.98 -1.16 1.67
CA LEU A 54 5.07 -0.07 0.71
C LEU A 54 4.06 1.03 1.04
N ALA A 55 2.81 0.68 1.35
CA ALA A 55 1.78 1.63 1.74
C ALA A 55 2.13 2.38 3.04
N LEU A 56 2.65 1.67 4.05
CA LEU A 56 3.10 2.27 5.30
C LEU A 56 4.24 3.27 5.07
N PHE A 57 5.31 2.85 4.38
CA PHE A 57 6.47 3.72 4.13
C PHE A 57 6.12 4.89 3.23
N TRP A 58 5.20 4.70 2.28
CA TRP A 58 4.74 5.78 1.43
C TRP A 58 3.90 6.80 2.20
N ALA A 59 2.98 6.36 3.05
CA ALA A 59 2.22 7.25 3.93
C ALA A 59 3.16 7.99 4.91
N GLU A 60 4.17 7.33 5.47
CA GLU A 60 5.20 7.97 6.29
C GLU A 60 6.01 9.02 5.50
N ALA A 61 6.39 8.74 4.25
CA ALA A 61 7.10 9.70 3.41
C ALA A 61 6.23 10.92 3.04
N LEU A 62 4.95 10.67 2.73
CA LEU A 62 3.96 11.72 2.41
C LEU A 62 3.66 12.66 3.58
N THR A 63 3.80 12.19 4.82
CA THR A 63 3.61 13.02 6.02
C THR A 63 4.86 13.82 6.39
N LYS A 64 6.05 13.39 5.95
CA LYS A 64 7.34 14.05 6.25
C LYS A 64 7.74 15.11 5.23
N GLN A 65 7.26 15.02 3.99
CA GLN A 65 7.53 16.02 2.96
C GLN A 65 6.89 17.38 3.31
N THR A 66 7.50 18.46 2.81
CA THR A 66 7.08 19.84 3.08
C THR A 66 6.54 20.57 1.84
N GLU A 67 6.62 19.96 0.66
CA GLU A 67 6.22 20.54 -0.62
C GLU A 67 4.68 20.63 -0.80
N SER A 68 3.92 19.76 -0.12
CA SER A 68 2.45 19.79 -0.11
C SER A 68 1.89 19.54 1.30
N PRO A 69 1.67 20.61 2.09
CA PRO A 69 1.07 20.49 3.43
C PRO A 69 -0.32 19.85 3.41
N SER A 70 -1.09 20.05 2.34
CA SER A 70 -2.40 19.43 2.14
C SER A 70 -2.30 17.90 2.07
N LEU A 71 -1.40 17.37 1.24
CA LEU A 71 -1.15 15.92 1.16
C LEU A 71 -0.61 15.38 2.49
N ALA A 72 0.32 16.09 3.13
CA ALA A 72 0.83 15.67 4.44
C ALA A 72 -0.29 15.56 5.49
N GLY A 73 -1.22 16.53 5.51
CA GLY A 73 -2.39 16.51 6.39
C GLY A 73 -3.30 15.32 6.14
N LYS A 74 -3.62 15.04 4.87
CA LYS A 74 -4.48 13.90 4.46
C LYS A 74 -3.91 12.56 4.90
N PHE A 75 -2.60 12.35 4.73
CA PHE A 75 -1.95 11.08 5.03
C PHE A 75 -1.55 10.91 6.50
N LYS A 76 -1.65 11.95 7.34
CA LYS A 76 -1.24 11.90 8.76
C LYS A 76 -2.00 10.85 9.56
N ALA A 77 -3.33 10.85 9.42
CA ALA A 77 -4.18 9.86 10.10
C ALA A 77 -3.93 8.44 9.56
N VAL A 78 -3.76 8.30 8.25
CA VAL A 78 -3.50 7.01 7.60
C VAL A 78 -2.17 6.42 8.06
N ALA A 79 -1.08 7.19 8.04
CA ALA A 79 0.23 6.74 8.49
C ALA A 79 0.19 6.28 9.96
N ALA A 80 -0.49 7.03 10.82
CA ALA A 80 -0.66 6.66 12.23
C ALA A 80 -1.46 5.36 12.40
N GLN A 81 -2.57 5.20 11.67
CA GLN A 81 -3.41 4.00 11.74
C GLN A 81 -2.69 2.76 11.20
N LEU A 82 -2.00 2.87 10.06
CA LEU A 82 -1.20 1.78 9.50
C LEU A 82 -0.09 1.37 10.45
N LYS A 83 0.58 2.33 11.09
CA LYS A 83 1.65 2.05 12.03
C LYS A 83 1.15 1.39 13.31
N ALA A 84 0.05 1.89 13.88
CA ALA A 84 -0.56 1.31 15.07
C ALA A 84 -1.12 -0.09 14.82
N SER A 85 -1.59 -0.35 13.60
CA SER A 85 -2.21 -1.63 13.21
C SER A 85 -1.23 -2.62 12.58
N GLU A 86 0.07 -2.31 12.52
CA GLU A 86 1.09 -3.11 11.80
C GLU A 86 1.05 -4.59 12.20
N ALA A 87 1.12 -4.89 13.50
CA ALA A 87 1.12 -6.27 13.98
C ALA A 87 -0.19 -7.01 13.65
N ARG A 88 -1.32 -6.31 13.74
CA ARG A 88 -2.64 -6.88 13.43
C ARG A 88 -2.79 -7.19 11.95
N ILE A 89 -2.42 -6.25 11.09
CA ILE A 89 -2.48 -6.42 9.62
C ILE A 89 -1.59 -7.58 9.19
N LEU A 90 -0.35 -7.65 9.68
CA LEU A 90 0.55 -8.76 9.36
C LEU A 90 0.00 -10.11 9.85
N GLY A 91 -0.61 -10.14 11.04
CA GLY A 91 -1.28 -11.34 11.55
C GLY A 91 -2.43 -11.80 10.65
N GLU A 92 -3.28 -10.86 10.18
CA GLU A 92 -4.38 -11.15 9.25
C GLU A 92 -3.87 -11.66 7.89
N LEU A 93 -2.77 -11.10 7.37
CA LEU A 93 -2.14 -11.53 6.12
C LEU A 93 -1.54 -12.94 6.23
N ILE A 94 -0.78 -13.20 7.29
CA ILE A 94 -0.16 -14.51 7.55
C ILE A 94 -1.23 -15.58 7.79
N ALA A 95 -2.31 -15.26 8.51
CA ALA A 95 -3.40 -16.20 8.78
C ALA A 95 -4.16 -16.64 7.51
N ALA A 96 -4.05 -15.89 6.42
CA ALA A 96 -4.59 -16.24 5.11
C ALA A 96 -3.67 -17.15 4.29
N GLU A 97 -2.45 -17.42 4.76
CA GLU A 97 -1.51 -18.35 4.11
C GLU A 97 -1.74 -19.80 4.51
N GLY A 98 -1.13 -20.72 3.76
CA GLY A 98 -1.17 -22.16 4.06
C GLY A 98 -2.49 -22.86 3.74
N ARG A 99 -3.45 -22.17 3.13
CA ARG A 99 -4.73 -22.73 2.69
C ARG A 99 -4.87 -22.65 1.17
N PRO A 100 -5.52 -23.63 0.52
CA PRO A 100 -5.92 -23.51 -0.87
C PRO A 100 -6.79 -22.26 -1.08
N ALA A 101 -6.49 -21.48 -2.11
CA ALA A 101 -7.28 -20.33 -2.51
C ALA A 101 -8.14 -20.70 -3.71
N GLU A 102 -9.46 -20.55 -3.57
CA GLU A 102 -10.40 -20.72 -4.67
C GLU A 102 -10.49 -19.41 -5.47
N LEU A 103 -10.11 -19.45 -6.74
CA LEU A 103 -10.09 -18.28 -7.62
C LEU A 103 -11.17 -18.33 -8.70
N GLY A 104 -11.93 -19.43 -8.82
CA GLY A 104 -12.97 -19.57 -9.85
C GLY A 104 -12.45 -19.66 -11.29
N GLY A 105 -11.15 -19.84 -11.49
CA GLY A 105 -10.49 -19.92 -12.79
C GLY A 105 -8.98 -19.67 -12.69
N TYR A 106 -8.26 -19.95 -13.79
CA TYR A 106 -6.81 -19.70 -13.89
C TYR A 106 -6.49 -18.49 -14.77
N PHE A 107 -6.75 -18.58 -16.08
CA PHE A 107 -6.54 -17.47 -17.03
C PHE A 107 -7.58 -16.36 -16.88
N ARG A 108 -8.76 -16.70 -16.38
CA ARG A 108 -9.87 -15.77 -16.12
C ARG A 108 -10.48 -16.12 -14.76
N PRO A 109 -9.82 -15.73 -13.64
CA PRO A 109 -10.38 -15.95 -12.32
C PRO A 109 -11.64 -15.11 -12.12
N ASP A 110 -12.48 -15.52 -11.18
CA ASP A 110 -13.60 -14.72 -10.73
C ASP A 110 -13.09 -13.46 -10.00
N PRO A 111 -13.48 -12.25 -10.43
CA PRO A 111 -12.98 -11.01 -9.84
C PRO A 111 -13.29 -10.86 -8.35
N PHE A 112 -14.41 -11.38 -7.88
CA PHE A 112 -14.81 -11.30 -6.48
C PHE A 112 -13.97 -12.24 -5.62
N LEU A 113 -13.82 -13.50 -6.02
CA LEU A 113 -12.97 -14.47 -5.35
C LEU A 113 -11.49 -14.04 -5.33
N ALA A 114 -10.98 -13.53 -6.44
CA ALA A 114 -9.61 -13.02 -6.53
C ALA A 114 -9.39 -11.81 -5.61
N SER A 115 -10.34 -10.87 -5.57
CA SER A 115 -10.27 -9.70 -4.67
C SER A 115 -10.25 -10.13 -3.21
N GLN A 116 -11.12 -11.09 -2.83
CA GLN A 116 -11.17 -11.61 -1.46
C GLN A 116 -9.87 -12.32 -1.05
N ALA A 117 -9.30 -13.15 -1.94
CA ALA A 117 -8.04 -13.84 -1.69
C ALA A 117 -6.83 -12.89 -1.59
N MET A 118 -6.83 -11.81 -2.37
CA MET A 118 -5.73 -10.84 -2.41
C MET A 118 -5.82 -9.74 -1.35
N ARG A 119 -7.02 -9.51 -0.77
CA ARG A 119 -7.27 -8.50 0.26
C ARG A 119 -7.83 -9.10 1.56
N PRO A 120 -7.16 -10.08 2.19
CA PRO A 120 -7.72 -10.79 3.34
C PRO A 120 -7.70 -9.98 4.65
N SER A 121 -6.91 -8.90 4.73
CA SER A 121 -6.85 -8.05 5.93
C SER A 121 -7.98 -7.01 5.92
N ALA A 122 -9.00 -7.25 6.73
CA ALA A 122 -10.10 -6.31 6.95
C ALA A 122 -9.61 -4.99 7.56
N THR A 123 -8.59 -5.06 8.44
CA THR A 123 -8.00 -3.87 9.07
C THR A 123 -7.28 -3.00 8.03
N PHE A 124 -6.52 -3.62 7.11
CA PHE A 124 -5.85 -2.86 6.07
C PHE A 124 -6.85 -2.26 5.07
N ASN A 125 -7.87 -3.03 4.67
CA ASN A 125 -8.90 -2.57 3.76
C ASN A 125 -9.66 -1.36 4.32
N SER A 126 -10.08 -1.39 5.59
CA SER A 126 -10.83 -0.29 6.18
C SER A 126 -10.03 1.03 6.22
N ILE A 127 -8.72 0.96 6.46
CA ILE A 127 -7.84 2.15 6.44
C ILE A 127 -7.75 2.73 5.02
N VAL A 128 -7.61 1.87 4.00
CA VAL A 128 -7.55 2.31 2.59
C VAL A 128 -8.90 2.87 2.13
N ASP A 129 -10.00 2.21 2.48
CA ASP A 129 -11.35 2.63 2.11
C ASP A 129 -11.71 3.96 2.79
N ALA A 130 -11.26 4.20 4.03
CA ALA A 130 -11.43 5.48 4.72
C ALA A 130 -10.70 6.63 4.01
N LEU A 131 -9.51 6.36 3.43
CA LEU A 131 -8.80 7.35 2.62
C LEU A 131 -9.59 7.69 1.35
N MET A 132 -10.16 6.69 0.68
CA MET A 132 -11.00 6.88 -0.52
C MET A 132 -12.28 7.66 -0.23
N ALA A 133 -12.92 7.38 0.91
CA ALA A 133 -14.09 8.13 1.36
C ALA A 133 -13.77 9.60 1.69
N ALA A 134 -12.56 9.87 2.19
CA ALA A 134 -12.10 11.23 2.50
C ALA A 134 -11.71 12.05 1.26
N THR A 135 -11.35 11.41 0.14
CA THR A 135 -11.05 12.07 -1.15
C THR A 135 -12.27 12.19 -2.07
N GLY A 136 -13.42 11.61 -1.69
CA GLY A 136 -14.69 11.71 -2.41
C GLY A 136 -15.55 12.89 -1.99
N LYS A 137 -15.15 14.10 -2.38
CA LYS A 137 -16.02 15.27 -2.66
C LYS A 137 -15.23 16.33 -3.41
#